data_AF-A0A1B3BA67-F1
#
_entry.id   AF-A0A1B3BA67-F1
#
_cell.length_a   1.000
_cell.length_b   1.000
_cell.length_c   1.000
_cell.angle_alpha   90.00
_cell.angle_beta   90.00
_cell.angle_gamma   90.00
#
_symmetry.space_group_name_H-M   'P 1'
#
loop_
_entity.id
_entity.type
_entity.pdbx_description
1 polymer ?
#
loop_
_entity_poly.entity_id
_entity_poly.type
_entity_poly.pdbx_seq_one_letter_code
_entity_poly.pdbx_strand_id
1 'polypeptide(L)'
;MKKPFLLGIVLFAISQTGKTEVLDIDSQMADKIVSICKFVKAKGHPEQLRLKGLAWCKVGVDYLPEEYKRQKQLVSHLYESENYKHLLQKNEFISHLKKARRRIAEISLGM
;
A
#
# COMPACT_ATOMS: atom_id res chain seq x y z
N MET A 1 -4.29 26.95 53.84
CA MET A 1 -3.26 26.00 53.36
C MET A 1 -3.95 24.74 52.84
N LYS A 2 -3.63 24.33 51.60
CA LYS A 2 -3.82 23.00 50.94
C LYS A 2 -5.27 22.46 50.85
N LYS A 3 -5.91 22.09 49.74
CA LYS A 3 -5.78 22.10 48.26
C LYS A 3 -7.23 21.84 47.73
N PRO A 4 -7.71 22.38 46.60
CA PRO A 4 -8.79 21.73 45.85
C PRO A 4 -8.18 20.79 44.80
N PHE A 5 -8.68 19.56 44.73
CA PHE A 5 -8.26 18.55 43.78
C PHE A 5 -8.83 18.87 42.39
N LEU A 6 -7.99 18.66 41.39
CA LEU A 6 -8.10 19.10 40.02
C LEU A 6 -9.05 18.26 39.16
N LEU A 7 -9.52 18.91 38.10
CA LEU A 7 -9.70 18.39 36.73
C LEU A 7 -10.80 17.36 36.47
N GLY A 8 -11.77 17.81 35.66
CA GLY A 8 -11.80 17.37 34.26
C GLY A 8 -12.48 16.04 33.99
N ILE A 9 -13.81 16.02 34.03
CA ILE A 9 -14.57 14.97 33.34
C ILE A 9 -14.58 15.33 31.86
N VAL A 10 -13.52 14.87 31.18
CA VAL A 10 -13.43 14.83 29.72
C VAL A 10 -14.57 13.94 29.21
N LEU A 11 -15.40 14.53 28.35
CA LEU A 11 -16.36 13.85 27.48
C LEU A 11 -15.68 12.65 26.78
N PHE A 12 -15.96 11.44 27.25
CA PHE A 12 -15.48 10.21 26.63
C PHE A 12 -16.66 9.26 26.42
N ALA A 13 -17.46 9.52 25.39
CA ALA A 13 -18.39 8.54 24.84
C ALA A 13 -18.85 8.95 23.44
N ILE A 14 -17.91 8.98 22.49
CA ILE A 14 -18.26 8.70 21.10
C ILE A 14 -17.35 7.54 20.67
N SER A 15 -17.70 6.34 21.13
CA SER A 15 -17.22 5.10 20.51
C SER A 15 -17.90 4.97 19.15
N GLN A 16 -17.56 5.84 18.20
CA GLN A 16 -17.74 5.51 16.80
C GLN A 16 -16.69 4.45 16.48
N THR A 17 -17.09 3.18 16.63
CA THR A 17 -16.48 2.09 15.88
C THR A 17 -16.85 2.33 14.42
N GLY A 18 -16.20 3.31 13.81
CA GLY A 18 -16.02 3.29 12.37
C GLY A 18 -15.36 1.96 12.09
N LYS A 19 -16.13 1.01 11.56
CA LYS A 19 -15.56 -0.14 10.87
C LYS A 19 -14.75 0.50 9.76
N THR A 20 -13.46 0.68 9.98
CA THR A 20 -12.54 0.92 8.87
C THR A 20 -12.83 -0.25 7.94
N GLU A 21 -13.38 0.03 6.76
CA GLU A 21 -13.39 -0.91 5.65
C GLU A 21 -11.93 -1.10 5.24
N VAL A 22 -11.18 -1.80 6.09
CA VAL A 22 -9.85 -2.26 5.75
C VAL A 22 -10.04 -3.11 4.51
N LEU A 23 -9.36 -2.73 3.43
CA LEU A 23 -9.38 -3.45 2.16
C LEU A 23 -9.31 -4.96 2.44
N ASP A 24 -10.40 -5.68 2.20
CA ASP A 24 -10.46 -7.12 2.47
C ASP A 24 -9.64 -7.83 1.39
N ILE A 25 -8.40 -8.18 1.76
CA ILE A 25 -7.46 -8.84 0.86
C ILE A 25 -7.58 -10.35 1.08
N ASP A 26 -8.33 -10.99 0.19
CA ASP A 26 -8.40 -12.43 0.10
C ASP A 26 -7.24 -13.01 -0.74
N SER A 27 -7.16 -14.34 -0.76
CA SER A 27 -6.16 -15.09 -1.53
C SER A 27 -6.23 -14.80 -3.03
N GLN A 28 -7.43 -14.55 -3.57
CA GLN A 28 -7.62 -14.27 -4.99
C GLN A 28 -7.05 -12.90 -5.36
N MET A 29 -7.25 -11.89 -4.51
CA MET A 29 -6.67 -10.57 -4.66
C MET A 29 -5.14 -10.63 -4.57
N ALA A 30 -4.60 -11.41 -3.64
CA ALA A 30 -3.16 -11.61 -3.51
C ALA A 30 -2.54 -12.21 -4.79
N ASP A 31 -3.19 -13.21 -5.39
CA ASP A 31 -2.73 -13.82 -6.64
C ASP A 31 -2.88 -12.88 -7.85
N LYS A 32 -3.91 -12.02 -7.86
CA LYS A 32 -4.07 -10.96 -8.87
C LYS A 32 -2.93 -9.94 -8.78
N ILE A 33 -2.53 -9.52 -7.58
CA ILE A 33 -1.38 -8.61 -7.37
C ILE A 33 -0.11 -9.24 -7.98
N VAL A 34 0.17 -10.51 -7.69
CA VAL A 34 1.31 -11.24 -8.27
C VAL A 34 1.22 -11.28 -9.80
N SER A 35 0.04 -11.52 -10.35
CA SER A 35 -0.18 -11.60 -11.80
C SER A 35 0.08 -10.25 -12.49
N ILE A 36 -0.37 -9.14 -11.90
CA ILE A 36 -0.08 -7.79 -12.40
C ILE A 36 1.41 -7.51 -12.34
N CYS A 37 2.08 -7.85 -11.23
CA CYS A 37 3.53 -7.71 -11.09
C CYS A 37 4.31 -8.46 -12.18
N LYS A 38 3.86 -9.66 -12.55
CA LYS A 38 4.47 -10.43 -13.65
C LYS A 38 4.20 -9.80 -15.01
N PHE A 39 2.98 -9.34 -15.24
CA PHE A 39 2.59 -8.66 -16.48
C PHE A 39 3.47 -7.42 -16.74
N VAL A 40 3.61 -6.54 -15.74
CA VAL A 40 4.39 -5.29 -15.92
C VAL A 40 5.88 -5.53 -16.13
N LYS A 41 6.39 -6.72 -15.80
CA LYS A 41 7.77 -7.15 -16.07
C LYS A 41 7.96 -7.63 -17.52
N ALA A 42 6.90 -8.00 -18.22
CA ALA A 42 7.00 -8.53 -19.57
C ALA A 42 7.62 -7.50 -20.53
N LYS A 43 8.36 -7.98 -21.52
CA LYS A 43 9.00 -7.13 -22.53
C LYS A 43 7.94 -6.54 -23.47
N GLY A 44 8.23 -5.35 -24.01
CA GLY A 44 7.38 -4.71 -25.03
C GLY A 44 6.35 -3.71 -24.49
N HIS A 45 6.24 -3.54 -23.17
CA HIS A 45 5.39 -2.49 -22.61
C HIS A 45 6.03 -1.10 -22.75
N PRO A 46 5.23 -0.06 -23.07
CA PRO A 46 5.70 1.32 -23.01
C PRO A 46 6.28 1.65 -21.63
N GLU A 47 7.37 2.42 -21.58
CA GLU A 47 8.08 2.71 -20.33
C GLU A 47 7.14 3.32 -19.28
N GLN A 48 6.27 4.25 -19.69
CA GLN A 48 5.32 4.89 -18.77
C GLN A 48 4.33 3.89 -18.15
N LEU A 49 3.84 2.92 -18.93
CA LEU A 49 2.98 1.86 -18.42
C LEU A 49 3.75 0.98 -17.43
N ARG A 50 5.01 0.66 -17.76
CA ARG A 50 5.90 -0.13 -16.90
C ARG A 50 6.16 0.57 -15.56
N LEU A 51 6.44 1.88 -15.56
CA LEU A 51 6.67 2.67 -14.35
C LEU A 51 5.43 2.74 -13.47
N LYS A 52 4.27 3.06 -14.06
CA LYS A 52 2.98 3.06 -13.36
C LYS A 52 2.67 1.69 -12.77
N GLY A 53 2.77 0.65 -13.60
CA GLY A 53 2.47 -0.73 -13.22
C GLY A 53 3.40 -1.26 -12.12
N LEU A 54 4.69 -0.95 -12.18
CA LEU A 54 5.63 -1.34 -11.15
C LEU A 54 5.38 -0.61 -9.82
N ALA A 55 4.97 0.66 -9.86
CA ALA A 55 4.56 1.38 -8.66
C ALA A 55 3.33 0.73 -8.01
N TRP A 56 2.31 0.40 -8.80
CA TRP A 56 1.12 -0.32 -8.33
C TRP A 56 1.45 -1.71 -7.79
N CYS A 57 2.34 -2.45 -8.46
CA CYS A 57 2.84 -3.73 -7.99
C CYS A 57 3.49 -3.59 -6.60
N LYS A 58 4.42 -2.65 -6.43
CA LYS A 58 5.09 -2.44 -5.14
C LYS A 58 4.09 -2.13 -4.03
N VAL A 59 3.20 -1.18 -4.28
CA VAL A 59 2.22 -0.77 -3.28
C VAL A 59 1.25 -1.90 -2.96
N GLY A 60 0.76 -2.63 -3.97
CA GLY A 60 -0.08 -3.81 -3.74
C GLY A 60 0.60 -4.83 -2.84
N VAL A 61 1.88 -5.13 -3.10
CA VAL A 61 2.68 -6.05 -2.28
C VAL A 61 2.92 -5.52 -0.85
N ASP A 62 3.12 -4.22 -0.69
CA ASP A 62 3.30 -3.59 0.63
C ASP A 62 2.07 -3.70 1.52
N TYR A 63 0.88 -3.73 0.91
CA TYR A 63 -0.39 -3.86 1.62
C TYR A 63 -0.87 -5.31 1.75
N LEU A 64 -0.17 -6.29 1.16
CA LEU A 64 -0.51 -7.70 1.38
C LEU A 64 -0.34 -8.07 2.87
N PRO A 65 -1.34 -8.71 3.49
CA PRO A 65 -1.20 -9.29 4.83
C PRO A 65 -0.03 -10.27 4.94
N GLU A 66 0.47 -10.46 6.17
CA GLU A 66 1.62 -11.34 6.44
C GLU A 66 1.35 -12.83 6.19
N GLU A 67 0.09 -13.26 6.17
CA GLU A 67 -0.30 -14.62 5.76
C GLU A 67 0.01 -14.89 4.28
N TYR A 68 0.09 -13.86 3.42
CA TYR A 68 0.43 -13.98 2.00
C TYR A 68 1.93 -13.81 1.72
N LYS A 69 2.79 -14.23 2.66
CA LYS A 69 4.26 -14.23 2.51
C LYS A 69 4.73 -14.89 1.21
N ARG A 70 4.08 -15.98 0.79
CA ARG A 70 4.41 -16.66 -0.46
C ARG A 70 4.25 -15.73 -1.66
N GLN A 71 3.14 -15.01 -1.76
CA GLN A 71 2.89 -14.05 -2.82
C GLN A 71 3.90 -12.92 -2.81
N LYS A 72 4.25 -12.38 -1.63
CA LYS A 72 5.31 -11.37 -1.48
C LYS A 72 6.65 -11.88 -2.05
N GLN A 73 7.05 -13.12 -1.70
CA GLN A 73 8.30 -13.73 -2.16
C GLN A 73 8.34 -13.95 -3.68
N LEU A 74 7.23 -14.32 -4.32
CA LEU A 74 7.18 -14.55 -5.77
C LEU A 74 7.58 -13.31 -6.60
N VAL A 75 7.44 -12.12 -6.02
CA VAL A 75 7.67 -10.85 -6.71
C VAL A 75 8.76 -10.00 -6.04
N SER A 76 9.44 -10.51 -5.00
CA SER A 76 10.44 -9.72 -4.24
C SER A 76 11.62 -9.24 -5.06
N HIS A 77 12.08 -10.12 -5.95
CA HIS A 77 13.13 -9.83 -6.91
C HIS A 77 12.85 -8.59 -7.79
N LEU A 78 11.58 -8.17 -7.95
CA LEU A 78 11.25 -6.97 -8.72
C LEU A 78 11.69 -5.69 -8.00
N TYR A 79 11.55 -5.64 -6.68
CA TYR A 79 11.84 -4.45 -5.88
C TYR A 79 13.14 -4.52 -5.07
N GLU A 80 13.77 -5.68 -5.02
CA GLU A 80 15.14 -5.85 -4.48
C GLU A 80 16.23 -5.61 -5.55
N SER A 81 15.84 -5.49 -6.83
CA SER A 81 16.77 -5.29 -7.93
C SER A 81 17.44 -3.91 -7.94
N GLU A 82 18.68 -3.84 -8.43
CA GLU A 82 19.39 -2.56 -8.66
C GLU A 82 18.60 -1.63 -9.59
N ASN A 83 17.97 -2.19 -10.62
CA ASN A 83 17.08 -1.45 -11.50
C ASN A 83 15.98 -0.72 -10.72
N TYR A 84 15.38 -1.36 -9.73
CA TYR A 84 14.36 -0.73 -8.89
C TYR A 84 14.96 0.37 -8.01
N LYS A 85 16.15 0.16 -7.44
CA LYS A 85 16.86 1.21 -6.68
C LYS A 85 17.12 2.45 -7.53
N HIS A 86 17.50 2.29 -8.79
CA HIS A 86 17.62 3.40 -9.73
C HIS A 86 16.28 4.08 -10.03
N LEU A 87 15.19 3.31 -10.16
CA LEU A 87 13.86 3.90 -10.34
C LEU A 87 13.44 4.76 -9.15
N LEU A 88 13.82 4.41 -7.92
CA LEU A 88 13.56 5.23 -6.74
C LEU A 88 14.26 6.59 -6.76
N GLN A 89 15.25 6.81 -7.65
CA GLN A 89 15.89 8.11 -7.85
C GLN A 89 15.16 8.97 -8.89
N LYS A 90 14.20 8.40 -9.64
CA LYS A 90 13.42 9.12 -10.66
C LYS A 90 12.18 9.77 -10.03
N ASN A 91 12.06 11.08 -10.15
CA ASN A 91 10.91 11.85 -9.66
C ASN A 91 9.56 11.35 -10.22
N GLU A 92 9.53 10.95 -11.49
CA GLU A 92 8.33 10.39 -12.12
C GLU A 92 7.85 9.12 -11.42
N PHE A 93 8.77 8.19 -11.13
CA PHE A 93 8.43 6.94 -10.46
C PHE A 93 7.97 7.17 -9.01
N ILE A 94 8.64 8.07 -8.28
CA ILE A 94 8.21 8.48 -6.93
C ILE A 94 6.79 9.06 -6.97
N SER A 95 6.47 9.88 -7.97
CA SER A 95 5.13 10.43 -8.16
C SER A 95 4.08 9.33 -8.34
N HIS A 96 4.39 8.30 -9.14
CA HIS A 96 3.52 7.14 -9.29
C HIS A 96 3.33 6.35 -7.99
N LEU A 97 4.39 6.13 -7.21
CA LEU A 97 4.28 5.47 -5.90
C LEU A 97 3.37 6.26 -4.93
N LYS A 98 3.52 7.59 -4.88
CA LYS A 98 2.66 8.45 -4.05
C LYS A 98 1.19 8.37 -4.48
N LYS A 99 0.93 8.41 -5.78
CA LYS A 99 -0.43 8.29 -6.34
C LYS A 99 -1.05 6.93 -6.03
N ALA A 100 -0.31 5.84 -6.20
CA ALA A 100 -0.79 4.48 -5.90
C ALA A 100 -1.12 4.33 -4.40
N ARG A 101 -0.22 4.75 -3.51
CA ARG A 101 -0.47 4.73 -2.04
C ARG A 101 -1.70 5.54 -1.66
N ARG A 102 -1.80 6.76 -2.18
CA ARG A 102 -2.96 7.63 -1.93
C ARG A 102 -4.25 6.94 -2.40
N ARG A 103 -4.25 6.32 -3.57
CA ARG A 103 -5.45 5.68 -4.09
C ARG A 103 -5.87 4.45 -3.27
N ILE A 104 -4.93 3.64 -2.80
CA ILE A 104 -5.26 2.53 -1.88
C ILE A 104 -5.83 3.08 -0.57
N ALA A 105 -5.22 4.14 -0.02
CA ALA A 105 -5.74 4.77 1.20
C ALA A 105 -7.16 5.32 1.02
N GLU A 106 -7.43 6.00 -0.10
CA GLU A 106 -8.78 6.50 -0.44
C GLU A 106 -9.79 5.34 -0.52
N ILE A 107 -9.45 4.25 -1.20
CA ILE A 107 -10.32 3.06 -1.30
C ILE A 107 -10.59 2.47 0.08
N SER A 108 -9.56 2.30 0.92
CA SER A 108 -9.71 1.78 2.29
C SER A 108 -10.48 2.72 3.24
N LEU A 109 -10.72 3.97 2.83
CA LEU A 109 -11.52 4.95 3.56
C LEU A 109 -12.92 5.13 2.94
N GLY A 110 -13.26 4.38 1.87
CA GLY A 110 -14.55 4.50 1.18
C GLY A 110 -14.69 5.77 0.33
N MET A 111 -13.58 6.33 -0.19
CA MET A 111 -13.52 7.59 -0.97
C MET A 111 -13.31 7.44 -2.48
#